data_AF-A0A4Y2UFU9-F1
#
_entry.id   AF-A0A4Y2UFU9-F1
#
_cell.length_a   1.000
_cell.length_b   1.000
_cell.length_c   1.000
_cell.angle_alpha   90.00
_cell.angle_beta   90.00
_cell.angle_gamma   90.00
#
_symmetry.space_group_name_H-M   'P 1'
#
loop_
_entity.id
_entity.type
_entity.pdbx_description
1 polymer ?
#
loop_
_entity_poly.entity_id
_entity_poly.type
_entity_poly.pdbx_seq_one_letter_code
_entity_poly.pdbx_strand_id
1 'polypeptide(L)'
;MTLYTRFSIDKIKGVDICVPESQSMGYNAAYYVKLLDELGFEVKYRKVEEKTDVFTSDEEYQNFYTSISVLRDYVSEDRREEFENVCMEHLFKKNARDSSGLPLHRGKMIELIIKKK
;
A
#
# COMPACT_ATOMS: atom_id res chain seq x y z
N MET A 1 6.84 -6.01 12.08
CA MET A 1 5.37 -5.91 12.06
C MET A 1 4.99 -5.03 10.88
N THR A 2 4.70 -5.65 9.75
CA THR A 2 4.40 -4.95 8.48
C THR A 2 2.93 -4.52 8.50
N LEU A 3 2.68 -3.21 8.43
CA LEU A 3 1.35 -2.63 8.50
C LEU A 3 0.67 -2.70 7.15
N TYR A 4 -0.31 -3.59 7.03
CA TYR A 4 -1.33 -3.50 6.00
C TYR A 4 -2.40 -2.57 6.55
N THR A 5 -2.57 -1.40 5.96
CA THR A 5 -3.78 -0.61 6.20
C THR A 5 -4.94 -1.33 5.51
N ARG A 6 -5.47 -2.36 6.18
CA ARG A 6 -6.73 -3.00 5.82
C ARG A 6 -7.83 -1.98 6.13
N PHE A 7 -8.21 -1.19 5.14
CA PHE A 7 -9.51 -0.55 5.14
C PHE A 7 -10.53 -1.69 5.02
N SER A 8 -11.33 -1.90 6.06
CA SER A 8 -12.50 -2.78 5.96
C SER A 8 -13.53 -2.09 5.06
N ILE A 9 -13.38 -2.30 3.76
CA ILE A 9 -14.28 -1.84 2.68
C ILE A 9 -15.64 -2.58 2.77
N ASP A 10 -15.73 -3.60 3.63
CA ASP A 10 -16.89 -4.40 4.03
C ASP A 10 -18.15 -3.59 4.41
N LYS A 11 -18.03 -2.26 4.58
CA LYS A 11 -19.12 -1.35 4.94
C LYS A 11 -19.74 -0.57 3.76
N ILE A 12 -19.20 -0.67 2.55
CA ILE A 12 -19.72 0.08 1.39
C ILE A 12 -20.66 -0.83 0.58
N LYS A 13 -21.97 -0.60 0.68
CA LYS A 13 -22.99 -1.33 -0.10
C LYS A 13 -22.86 -1.00 -1.59
N GLY A 14 -22.88 -2.02 -2.43
CA GLY A 14 -22.91 -1.88 -3.90
C GLY A 14 -21.55 -1.81 -4.59
N VAL A 15 -20.46 -2.10 -3.87
CA VAL A 15 -19.11 -2.20 -4.44
C VAL A 15 -18.70 -3.68 -4.43
N ASP A 16 -18.42 -4.24 -5.61
CA ASP A 16 -17.82 -5.57 -5.72
C ASP A 16 -16.43 -5.55 -5.09
N ILE A 17 -16.24 -6.37 -4.05
CA ILE A 17 -14.97 -6.50 -3.35
C ILE A 17 -14.06 -7.39 -4.19
N CYS A 18 -13.39 -6.80 -5.18
CA CYS A 18 -12.30 -7.44 -5.90
C CYS A 18 -10.98 -7.17 -5.16
N VAL A 19 -10.77 -7.85 -4.04
CA VAL A 19 -9.49 -7.84 -3.34
C VAL A 19 -8.60 -8.90 -4.01
N PRO A 20 -7.52 -8.51 -4.72
CA PRO A 20 -6.66 -9.48 -5.37
C PRO A 20 -6.02 -10.41 -4.32
N GLU A 21 -5.82 -11.69 -4.67
CA GLU A 21 -5.23 -12.68 -3.75
C GLU A 21 -3.84 -12.27 -3.23
N SER A 22 -3.11 -11.44 -3.99
CA SER A 22 -1.85 -10.85 -3.53
C SER A 22 -2.01 -10.03 -2.24
N GLN A 23 -3.17 -9.40 -2.04
CA GLN A 23 -3.50 -8.60 -0.86
C GLN A 23 -3.88 -9.49 0.34
N SER A 24 -4.51 -10.65 0.12
CA SER A 24 -4.75 -11.63 1.19
C SER A 24 -3.47 -12.40 1.58
N MET A 25 -2.53 -12.54 0.65
CA MET A 25 -1.24 -13.20 0.85
C MET A 25 -0.15 -12.26 1.39
N GLY A 26 -0.49 -11.02 1.76
CA GLY A 26 0.43 -10.07 2.38
C GLY A 26 1.65 -9.77 1.50
N TYR A 27 1.42 -9.46 0.22
CA TYR A 27 2.47 -9.13 -0.76
C TYR A 27 3.67 -10.10 -0.65
N ASN A 28 3.40 -11.40 -0.67
CA ASN A 28 4.44 -12.41 -0.61
C ASN A 28 5.05 -12.60 -2.00
N ALA A 29 6.36 -12.48 -2.13
CA ALA A 29 7.05 -12.68 -3.39
C ALA A 29 6.81 -14.08 -3.99
N ALA A 30 6.52 -15.09 -3.16
CA ALA A 30 6.17 -16.43 -3.62
C ALA A 30 4.92 -16.46 -4.52
N TYR A 31 3.92 -15.61 -4.24
CA TYR A 31 2.72 -15.47 -5.08
C TYR A 31 3.09 -15.02 -6.49
N TYR A 32 3.89 -13.96 -6.60
CA TYR A 32 4.30 -13.40 -7.89
C TYR A 32 5.21 -14.35 -8.67
N VAL A 33 6.12 -15.06 -7.99
CA VAL A 33 6.97 -16.08 -8.63
C VAL A 33 6.11 -17.19 -9.25
N LYS A 34 5.12 -17.69 -8.51
CA LYS A 34 4.22 -18.72 -9.02
C LYS A 34 3.41 -18.24 -10.23
N LEU A 35 2.82 -17.04 -10.14
CA LEU A 35 2.07 -16.44 -11.23
C LEU A 35 2.93 -16.28 -12.50
N LEU A 36 4.16 -15.80 -12.36
CA LEU A 36 5.08 -15.62 -13.48
C LEU A 36 5.48 -16.95 -14.13
N ASP A 37 5.68 -18.00 -13.33
CA ASP A 37 5.98 -19.33 -13.83
C ASP A 37 4.82 -19.92 -14.67
N GLU A 38 3.58 -19.77 -14.17
CA GLU A 38 2.34 -20.16 -14.87
C GLU A 38 2.14 -19.40 -16.19
N LEU A 39 2.60 -18.14 -16.25
CA LEU A 39 2.57 -17.31 -17.47
C LEU A 39 3.74 -17.58 -18.43
N GLY A 40 4.60 -18.56 -18.15
CA GLY A 40 5.71 -18.94 -19.02
C GLY A 40 6.97 -18.08 -18.88
N PHE A 41 7.15 -17.42 -17.74
CA PHE A 41 8.39 -16.70 -17.39
C PHE A 41 9.22 -17.52 -16.41
N GLU A 42 10.54 -17.34 -16.49
CA GLU A 42 11.50 -17.85 -15.52
C GLU A 42 12.02 -16.68 -14.67
N VAL A 43 11.93 -16.81 -13.35
CA VAL A 43 12.47 -15.81 -12.41
C VAL A 43 13.95 -16.08 -12.16
N LYS A 44 14.81 -15.18 -12.63
CA LYS A 44 16.28 -15.26 -12.46
C LYS A 44 16.75 -14.66 -11.15
N TYR A 45 16.04 -13.67 -10.64
CA TYR A 45 16.38 -12.98 -9.41
C TYR A 45 15.13 -12.58 -8.66
N ARG A 46 15.21 -12.64 -7.33
CA ARG A 46 14.17 -12.20 -6.42
C ARG A 46 14.79 -11.51 -5.21
N LYS A 47 14.35 -10.29 -4.94
CA LYS A 47 14.66 -9.55 -3.72
C LYS A 47 13.38 -9.01 -3.10
N VAL A 48 13.33 -9.07 -1.78
CA VAL A 48 12.26 -8.48 -0.98
C VAL A 48 12.91 -7.58 0.04
N GLU A 49 12.52 -6.31 0.08
CA GLU A 49 13.05 -5.33 1.01
C GLU A 49 11.90 -4.54 1.65
N GLU A 50 12.05 -4.20 2.92
CA GLU A 50 11.18 -3.21 3.56
C GLU A 50 11.89 -1.87 3.47
N LYS A 51 11.25 -0.90 2.82
CA LYS A 51 11.72 0.49 2.75
C LYS A 51 10.97 1.31 3.78
N THR A 52 11.69 2.22 4.40
CA THR A 52 11.12 3.22 5.30
C THR A 52 11.53 4.60 4.80
N ASP A 53 10.53 5.43 4.53
CA ASP A 53 10.71 6.81 4.11
C ASP A 53 10.25 7.70 5.28
N VAL A 54 11.14 8.56 5.78
CA VAL A 54 10.82 9.53 6.83
C VAL A 54 10.59 10.88 6.18
N PHE A 55 9.45 11.48 6.46
CA PHE A 55 9.05 12.77 5.90
C PHE A 55 9.43 13.90 6.84
N THR A 56 9.65 15.09 6.28
CA THR A 56 10.07 16.26 7.04
C THR A 56 8.90 16.95 7.74
N SER A 57 7.66 16.69 7.33
CA SER A 57 6.45 17.26 7.92
C SER A 57 5.20 16.40 7.68
N ASP A 58 4.16 16.66 8.48
CA ASP A 58 2.83 16.04 8.31
C ASP A 58 2.18 16.44 6.96
N GLU A 59 2.42 17.66 6.48
CA GLU A 59 1.94 18.15 5.18
C GLU A 59 2.58 17.38 4.01
N GLU A 60 3.90 17.17 4.06
CA GLU A 60 4.61 16.38 3.05
C GLU A 60 4.09 14.94 3.00
N TYR A 61 3.86 14.33 4.17
CA TYR A 61 3.30 12.98 4.28
C TYR A 61 1.86 12.91 3.75
N GLN A 62 1.04 13.92 4.01
CA GLN A 62 -0.32 14.01 3.48
C GLN A 62 -0.31 14.10 1.96
N ASN A 63 0.53 14.97 1.38
CA ASN A 63 0.68 15.11 -0.07
C ASN A 63 1.16 13.82 -0.74
N PHE A 64 2.09 13.11 -0.11
CA PHE A 64 2.51 11.80 -0.57
C PHE A 64 1.35 10.79 -0.55
N TYR A 65 0.66 10.66 0.58
CA TYR A 65 -0.46 9.72 0.70
C TYR A 65 -1.58 10.00 -0.30
N THR A 66 -1.98 11.26 -0.47
CA THR A 66 -3.03 11.64 -1.42
C THR A 66 -2.63 11.36 -2.86
N SER A 67 -1.35 11.48 -3.21
CA SER A 67 -0.86 11.18 -4.56
C SER A 67 -0.90 9.68 -4.93
N ILE A 68 -0.85 8.78 -3.95
CA ILE A 68 -0.88 7.33 -4.17
C ILE A 68 -2.22 6.68 -3.82
N SER A 69 -3.14 7.43 -3.19
CA SER A 69 -4.42 6.91 -2.72
C SER A 69 -5.46 6.86 -3.83
N VAL A 70 -5.56 5.71 -4.49
CA VAL A 70 -6.58 5.44 -5.52
C VAL A 70 -8.00 5.62 -4.98
N LEU A 71 -8.23 5.39 -3.68
CA LEU A 71 -9.55 5.57 -3.06
C LEU A 71 -10.06 7.01 -3.14
N ARG A 72 -9.15 8.00 -3.15
CA ARG A 72 -9.47 9.42 -3.24
C ARG A 72 -10.27 9.75 -4.50
N ASP A 73 -9.96 9.10 -5.61
CA ASP A 73 -10.60 9.37 -6.91
C ASP A 73 -12.07 8.95 -6.95
N TYR A 74 -12.48 8.04 -6.06
CA TYR A 74 -13.85 7.57 -5.92
C TYR A 74 -14.66 8.36 -4.88
N VAL A 75 -14.06 9.34 -4.20
CA VAL A 75 -14.74 10.21 -3.24
C VAL A 75 -15.24 11.47 -3.96
N SER A 76 -16.51 11.81 -3.73
CA SER A 76 -17.13 13.03 -4.26
C SER A 76 -16.39 14.27 -3.76
N GLU A 77 -16.27 15.29 -4.59
CA GLU A 77 -15.42 16.45 -4.34
C GLU A 77 -15.75 17.17 -3.02
N ASP A 78 -17.03 17.25 -2.67
CA ASP A 78 -17.54 17.83 -1.42
C ASP A 78 -17.11 17.09 -0.15
N ARG A 79 -16.63 15.84 -0.27
CA ARG A 79 -16.22 14.97 0.85
C ARG A 79 -14.74 14.62 0.85
N ARG A 80 -13.97 15.11 -0.12
CA ARG A 80 -12.55 14.74 -0.26
C ARG A 80 -11.73 15.20 0.94
N GLU A 81 -11.91 16.43 1.38
CA GLU A 81 -11.18 16.98 2.53
C GLU A 81 -11.49 16.19 3.82
N GLU A 82 -12.77 15.90 4.08
CA GLU A 82 -13.18 15.06 5.22
C GLU A 82 -12.54 13.66 5.14
N PHE A 83 -12.60 13.03 3.97
CA PHE A 83 -12.01 11.71 3.74
C PHE A 83 -10.49 11.70 3.99
N GLU A 84 -9.77 12.69 3.46
CA GLU A 84 -8.32 12.83 3.63
C GLU A 84 -7.97 12.99 5.11
N ASN A 85 -8.63 13.90 5.82
CA ASN A 85 -8.40 14.13 7.25
C ASN A 85 -8.62 12.86 8.08
N VAL A 86 -9.73 12.15 7.85
CA VAL A 86 -10.03 10.88 8.54
C VAL A 86 -8.96 9.83 8.24
N CYS A 87 -8.49 9.73 6.98
CA CYS A 87 -7.42 8.80 6.63
C CYS A 87 -6.12 9.13 7.36
N MET A 88 -5.71 10.40 7.36
CA MET A 88 -4.48 10.85 8.00
C MET A 88 -4.49 10.59 9.50
N GLU A 89 -5.60 10.87 10.19
CA GLU A 89 -5.75 10.55 11.61
C GLU A 89 -5.55 9.05 11.88
N HIS A 90 -6.13 8.18 11.05
CA HIS A 90 -6.00 6.74 11.21
C HIS A 90 -4.57 6.24 10.93
N LEU A 91 -3.88 6.83 9.96
CA LEU A 91 -2.49 6.51 9.65
C LEU A 91 -1.56 6.90 10.81
N PHE A 92 -1.69 8.12 11.34
CA PHE A 92 -0.87 8.58 12.46
C PHE A 92 -1.09 7.75 13.74
N LYS A 93 -2.32 7.29 14.01
CA LYS A 93 -2.63 6.40 15.14
C LYS A 93 -1.98 5.02 15.04
N LYS A 94 -1.60 4.58 13.84
CA LYS A 94 -1.09 3.22 13.56
C LYS A 94 0.43 3.08 13.53
N ASN A 95 1.17 3.99 14.19
CA ASN A 95 2.64 4.05 14.21
C ASN A 95 3.28 4.60 12.93
N ALA A 96 2.64 5.55 12.26
CA ALA A 96 3.25 6.29 11.16
C ALA A 96 4.21 7.40 11.64
N ARG A 97 4.84 7.27 12.82
CA ARG A 97 5.83 8.22 13.34
C ARG A 97 7.12 7.51 13.77
N ASP A 98 8.25 8.16 13.55
CA ASP A 98 9.57 7.68 13.97
C ASP A 98 9.85 8.00 15.45
N SER A 99 11.04 7.68 15.95
CA SER A 99 11.45 8.00 17.32
C SER A 99 11.52 9.51 17.59
N SER A 100 11.62 10.32 16.55
CA SER A 100 11.70 11.79 16.60
C SER A 100 10.32 12.45 16.51
N GLY A 101 9.26 11.67 16.27
CA GLY A 101 7.89 12.15 16.06
C GLY A 101 7.58 12.58 14.62
N LEU A 102 8.52 12.41 13.68
CA LEU A 102 8.31 12.71 12.27
C LEU A 102 7.50 11.62 11.58
N PRO A 103 6.65 11.95 10.59
CA PRO A 103 5.92 10.95 9.84
C PRO A 103 6.83 9.97 9.12
N LEU A 104 6.41 8.71 9.06
CA LEU A 104 7.09 7.70 8.25
C LEU A 104 6.11 6.87 7.43
N HIS A 105 6.54 6.50 6.23
CA HIS A 105 5.92 5.48 5.39
C HIS A 105 6.78 4.21 5.44
N ARG A 106 6.13 3.04 5.50
CA ARG A 106 6.81 1.75 5.31
C ARG A 106 6.18 1.03 4.15
N GLY A 107 7.00 0.68 3.16
CA GLY A 107 6.61 -0.09 1.99
C GLY A 107 7.38 -1.39 1.93
N LYS A 108 6.72 -2.48 1.51
CA LYS A 108 7.40 -3.73 1.14
C LYS A 108 7.60 -3.73 -0.37
N MET A 109 8.84 -3.66 -0.81
CA MET A 109 9.22 -3.69 -2.22
C MET A 109 9.62 -5.12 -2.61
N ILE A 110 9.08 -5.59 -3.74
CA ILE A 110 9.44 -6.87 -4.34
C ILE A 110 10.06 -6.58 -5.70
N GLU A 111 11.31 -6.98 -5.87
CA GLU A 111 12.05 -6.86 -7.12
C GLU A 111 12.25 -8.25 -7.72
N LEU A 112 11.88 -8.39 -9.00
CA LEU A 112 11.98 -9.64 -9.76
C LEU A 112 12.67 -9.37 -11.09
N ILE A 113 13.69 -10.15 -11.43
CA ILE A 113 14.24 -10.17 -12.79
C ILE A 113 13.74 -11.45 -13.46
N ILE A 114 13.04 -11.28 -14.58
CA ILE A 114 12.38 -12.37 -15.29
C ILE A 114 12.93 -12.52 -16.71
N LYS A 115 12.87 -13.73 -17.22
CA LYS A 115 13.18 -14.07 -18.62
C LYS A 115 12.01 -14.85 -19.20
N LYS A 116 11.54 -14.51 -20.40
CA LYS A 116 10.55 -15.34 -21.10
C LYS A 116 11.20 -16.69 -21.44
N LYS A 117 10.48 -17.79 -21.18
CA LYS A 117 10.93 -19.14 -21.55
C LYS A 117 11.02 -19.28 -23.06
#